data_AF-A0A2A9CS31-F1
#
_entry.id   AF-A0A2A9CS31-F1
#
_cell.length_a   1.000
_cell.length_b   1.000
_cell.length_c   1.000
_cell.angle_alpha   90.00
_cell.angle_beta   90.00
_cell.angle_gamma   90.00
#
_symmetry.space_group_name_H-M   'P 1'
#
loop_
_entity.id
_entity.type
_entity.pdbx_description
1 polymer ?
#
loop_
_entity_poly.entity_id
_entity_poly.type
_entity_poly.pdbx_seq_one_letter_code
_entity_poly.pdbx_strand_id
1 'polypeptide(L)'
;MEAPSIGGVRVRQGDGQIVRLRRGASLTDLAEKIGVEPASLVQVLFHLGEMVNATQSVADDTLQVLGAELNYNIEVVSPEDEDRELLESFDIEFGENEGGEEDLVARPPAVTVMGHVDHGKTKLLDALRNTNVVAGEHGGITQAIGAYQVTSELEGVERKITFIDTPGHEAFTAMRARGAKSTDIAVLVVAADDGVMPQTIEALNHAKAADVPIVVAVNKMDKEAADPVKVRGQLTEYGLVPEEYGGDTMFVDVSATAKTGLAELLEAILLTADASLDLRANPAMEAQGVAIEAHLDKGRGPVATVLVHRGTLHTGDSIVAGSAYGRVRALINDQGETVDEAPPSMPVQVLGLTSVPGAGDNFLVVEDDRMARQIAEKREARQRAAMLAKTTRRKTLDQLFEQLAKGETQELRLILKGDSAGAVEALEDALLQIDVGEEVSLRVIDRGVGAITETNVSLAAASDAVIIGFNVRAQGKATQLADAEGVDVRYYSVIYSAIDEVEAALKGMLKPIFEEKVRGQAEIREIFRSSKFGVIAGCMIIDGSVKRNAKARLLRDGIVVTETSIASLRREKDDATEVREGFECGLTLAHFSDIKIGDIVETFEMVEKPRD
;
A
#
# COMPACT_ATOMS: atom_id res chain seq x y z
N MET A 1 41.38 11.07 -28.82
CA MET A 1 41.86 10.77 -27.45
C MET A 1 41.65 9.28 -27.24
N GLU A 2 42.67 8.55 -26.80
CA GLU A 2 42.54 7.11 -26.51
C GLU A 2 41.60 6.92 -25.31
N ALA A 3 40.59 6.05 -25.45
CA ALA A 3 39.67 5.75 -24.36
C ALA A 3 40.43 5.02 -23.23
N PRO A 4 40.32 5.49 -21.97
CA PRO A 4 40.93 4.79 -20.83
C PRO A 4 40.32 3.39 -20.67
N SER A 5 41.16 2.42 -20.29
CA SER A 5 40.73 1.03 -20.08
C SER A 5 40.16 0.87 -18.68
N ILE A 6 38.86 0.60 -18.57
CA ILE A 6 38.19 0.23 -17.32
C ILE A 6 38.11 -1.31 -17.33
N GLY A 7 38.74 -1.98 -16.36
CA GLY A 7 38.73 -3.44 -16.28
C GLY A 7 39.32 -4.18 -17.51
N GLY A 8 40.18 -3.53 -18.30
CA GLY A 8 40.75 -4.11 -19.52
C GLY A 8 39.87 -4.01 -20.78
N VAL A 9 38.70 -3.38 -20.69
CA VAL A 9 37.78 -3.16 -21.81
C VAL A 9 37.86 -1.72 -22.29
N ARG A 10 37.96 -1.50 -23.60
CA ARG A 10 37.94 -0.17 -24.20
C ARG A 10 36.51 0.19 -24.57
N VAL A 11 35.86 0.98 -23.73
CA VAL A 11 34.52 1.50 -23.98
C VAL A 11 34.61 2.99 -24.30
N ARG A 12 33.80 3.47 -25.24
CA ARG A 12 33.70 4.89 -25.58
C ARG A 12 33.21 5.66 -24.34
N GLN A 13 33.93 6.71 -23.94
CA GLN A 13 33.45 7.61 -22.89
C GLN A 13 32.43 8.60 -23.45
N GLY A 14 31.46 8.95 -22.61
CA GLY A 14 30.35 9.83 -22.97
C GLY A 14 30.64 11.32 -22.93
N ASP A 15 31.78 11.75 -22.38
CA ASP A 15 32.13 13.18 -22.19
C ASP A 15 31.01 14.00 -21.51
N GLY A 16 30.24 13.38 -20.60
CA GLY A 16 29.11 14.01 -19.91
C GLY A 16 27.81 14.07 -20.73
N GLN A 17 27.72 13.33 -21.84
CA GLN A 17 26.48 13.22 -22.61
C GLN A 17 25.34 12.65 -21.78
N ILE A 18 24.16 13.26 -21.93
CA ILE A 18 22.94 12.82 -21.27
C ILE A 18 22.33 11.68 -22.09
N VAL A 19 22.10 10.53 -21.45
CA VAL A 19 21.45 9.37 -22.04
C VAL A 19 20.19 9.08 -21.25
N ARG A 20 19.04 9.26 -21.88
CA ARG A 20 17.75 8.97 -21.28
C ARG A 20 17.45 7.48 -21.39
N LEU A 21 17.07 6.81 -20.31
CA LEU A 21 16.69 5.39 -20.32
C LEU A 21 15.36 5.18 -19.62
N ARG A 22 14.63 4.16 -20.08
CA ARG A 22 13.41 3.70 -19.43
C ARG A 22 13.72 2.93 -18.14
N ARG A 23 12.78 2.89 -17.20
CA ARG A 23 12.88 2.03 -16.01
C ARG A 23 12.96 0.55 -16.40
N GLY A 24 13.85 -0.18 -15.73
CA GLY A 24 14.12 -1.58 -16.07
C GLY A 24 14.76 -1.79 -17.44
N ALA A 25 15.46 -0.77 -17.96
CA ALA A 25 16.29 -0.93 -19.15
C ALA A 25 17.35 -2.04 -18.93
N SER A 26 17.62 -2.78 -20.00
CA SER A 26 18.70 -3.75 -20.05
C SER A 26 20.02 -3.11 -20.46
N LEU A 27 21.13 -3.82 -20.27
CA LEU A 27 22.43 -3.37 -20.79
C LEU A 27 22.45 -3.29 -22.31
N THR A 28 21.59 -4.07 -22.98
CA THR A 28 21.40 -4.01 -24.43
C THR A 28 20.76 -2.67 -24.82
N ASP A 29 19.74 -2.22 -24.09
CA ASP A 29 19.08 -0.92 -24.34
C ASP A 29 20.07 0.25 -24.15
N LEU A 30 20.91 0.20 -23.11
CA LEU A 30 21.96 1.20 -22.90
C LEU A 30 23.00 1.17 -24.03
N ALA A 31 23.49 -0.03 -24.39
CA ALA A 31 24.45 -0.26 -25.47
C ALA A 31 23.98 0.33 -26.81
N GLU A 32 22.71 0.14 -27.15
CA GLU A 32 22.12 0.70 -28.38
C GLU A 32 22.12 2.24 -28.37
N LYS A 33 21.79 2.88 -27.25
CA LYS A 33 21.79 4.36 -27.16
C LYS A 33 23.18 4.98 -27.22
N ILE A 34 24.19 4.33 -26.64
CA ILE A 34 25.57 4.85 -26.63
C ILE A 34 26.43 4.34 -27.80
N GLY A 35 25.92 3.37 -28.57
CA GLY A 35 26.61 2.78 -29.72
C GLY A 35 27.79 1.90 -29.34
N VAL A 36 27.65 1.06 -28.31
CA VAL A 36 28.69 0.17 -27.76
C VAL A 36 28.19 -1.28 -27.76
N GLU A 37 29.08 -2.27 -27.81
CA GLU A 37 28.68 -3.67 -27.67
C GLU A 37 28.20 -4.03 -26.25
N PRO A 38 27.06 -4.72 -26.07
CA PRO A 38 26.53 -5.10 -24.76
C PRO A 38 27.51 -5.93 -23.93
N ALA A 39 28.34 -6.76 -24.58
CA ALA A 39 29.36 -7.59 -23.92
C ALA A 39 30.38 -6.75 -23.14
N SER A 40 30.72 -5.56 -23.67
CA SER A 40 31.64 -4.63 -23.02
C SER A 40 31.04 -4.06 -21.73
N LEU A 41 29.74 -3.74 -21.74
CA LEU A 41 29.02 -3.22 -20.57
C LEU A 41 28.87 -4.29 -19.48
N VAL A 42 28.61 -5.54 -19.86
CA VAL A 42 28.59 -6.69 -18.94
C VAL A 42 29.94 -6.85 -18.24
N GLN A 43 31.05 -6.72 -18.99
CA GLN A 43 32.39 -6.82 -18.41
C GLN A 43 32.70 -5.67 -17.45
N VAL A 44 32.27 -4.44 -17.74
CA VAL A 44 32.46 -3.30 -16.83
C VAL A 44 31.68 -3.51 -15.53
N LEU A 45 30.41 -3.93 -15.61
CA LEU A 45 29.61 -4.25 -14.42
C LEU A 45 30.19 -5.41 -13.61
N PHE A 46 30.75 -6.42 -14.28
CA PHE A 46 31.43 -7.52 -13.62
C PHE A 46 32.62 -7.03 -12.78
N HIS A 47 33.39 -6.04 -13.26
CA HIS A 47 34.48 -5.43 -12.50
C HIS A 47 33.98 -4.58 -11.33
N LEU A 48 32.79 -3.99 -11.45
CA LEU A 48 32.10 -3.27 -10.38
C LEU A 48 31.44 -4.21 -9.36
N GLY A 49 31.55 -5.53 -9.54
CA GLY A 49 31.03 -6.55 -8.63
C GLY A 49 29.59 -6.97 -8.89
N GLU A 50 28.98 -6.49 -9.98
CA GLU A 50 27.61 -6.83 -10.36
C GLU A 50 27.56 -7.84 -11.51
N MET A 51 26.92 -8.99 -11.27
CA MET A 51 26.76 -10.05 -12.27
C MET A 51 25.39 -9.95 -12.95
N VAL A 52 25.37 -9.27 -14.10
CA VAL A 52 24.17 -9.01 -14.89
C VAL A 52 24.36 -9.51 -16.33
N ASN A 53 23.35 -10.17 -16.88
CA ASN A 53 23.37 -10.58 -18.29
C ASN A 53 22.87 -9.44 -19.19
N ALA A 54 23.31 -9.38 -20.45
CA ALA A 54 23.05 -8.26 -21.36
C ALA A 54 21.56 -7.93 -21.57
N THR A 55 20.70 -8.95 -21.59
CA THR A 55 19.25 -8.82 -21.83
C THR A 55 18.43 -8.75 -20.54
N GLN A 56 19.08 -8.81 -19.38
CA GLN A 56 18.39 -8.76 -18.10
C GLN A 56 18.01 -7.31 -17.78
N SER A 57 16.80 -7.11 -17.25
CA SER A 57 16.40 -5.82 -16.68
C SER A 57 17.30 -5.47 -15.51
N VAL A 58 17.77 -4.22 -15.48
CA VAL A 58 18.72 -3.72 -14.48
C VAL A 58 18.04 -2.66 -13.62
N ALA A 59 18.45 -2.54 -12.37
CA ALA A 59 17.97 -1.51 -11.46
C ALA A 59 18.57 -0.13 -11.82
N ASP A 60 17.83 0.93 -11.52
CA ASP A 60 18.16 2.30 -11.91
C ASP A 60 19.49 2.79 -11.30
N ASP A 61 19.78 2.36 -10.06
CA ASP A 61 21.02 2.63 -9.34
C ASP A 61 22.24 2.00 -10.02
N THR A 62 22.16 0.73 -10.39
CA THR A 62 23.22 0.05 -11.16
C THR A 62 23.48 0.75 -12.50
N LEU A 63 22.42 1.16 -13.22
CA LEU A 63 22.57 1.88 -14.48
C LEU A 63 23.29 3.22 -14.25
N GLN A 64 22.89 4.00 -13.23
CA GLN A 64 23.55 5.25 -12.89
C GLN A 64 25.03 5.07 -12.53
N VAL A 65 25.39 4.03 -11.78
CA VAL A 65 26.79 3.70 -11.44
C VAL A 65 27.59 3.39 -12.69
N LEU A 66 27.05 2.56 -13.60
CA LEU A 66 27.68 2.25 -14.88
C LEU A 66 27.84 3.51 -15.76
N GLY A 67 26.83 4.40 -15.76
CA GLY A 67 26.88 5.68 -16.45
C GLY A 67 28.00 6.58 -15.93
N ALA A 68 28.10 6.74 -14.61
CA ALA A 68 29.15 7.52 -13.96
C ALA A 68 30.56 6.99 -14.31
N GLU A 69 30.74 5.67 -14.31
CA GLU A 69 32.02 5.03 -14.66
C GLU A 69 32.39 5.25 -16.14
N LEU A 70 31.41 5.28 -17.04
CA LEU A 70 31.59 5.53 -18.48
C LEU A 70 31.54 7.03 -18.86
N ASN A 71 31.38 7.92 -17.87
CA ASN A 71 31.21 9.36 -18.03
C ASN A 71 29.98 9.73 -18.90
N TYR A 72 28.88 9.02 -18.72
CA TYR A 72 27.54 9.33 -19.23
C TYR A 72 26.62 9.75 -18.07
N ASN A 73 25.82 10.80 -18.27
CA ASN A 73 24.77 11.14 -17.33
C ASN A 73 23.50 10.36 -17.69
N ILE A 74 23.22 9.29 -16.95
CA ILE A 74 22.03 8.46 -17.19
C ILE A 74 20.84 9.05 -16.46
N GLU A 75 19.90 9.58 -17.23
CA GLU A 75 18.62 10.07 -16.74
C GLU A 75 17.57 8.97 -16.94
N VAL A 76 17.07 8.42 -15.83
CA VAL A 76 15.93 7.49 -15.89
C VAL A 76 14.66 8.32 -16.06
N VAL A 77 13.96 8.08 -17.16
CA VAL A 77 12.78 8.82 -17.56
C VAL A 77 11.62 8.49 -16.61
N SER A 78 10.76 9.48 -16.34
CA SER A 78 9.57 9.25 -15.53
C SER A 78 8.57 8.34 -16.28
N PRO A 79 7.71 7.57 -15.58
CA PRO A 79 6.68 6.78 -16.25
C PRO A 79 5.76 7.61 -17.17
N GLU A 80 5.49 8.87 -16.80
CA GLU A 80 4.65 9.80 -17.56
C GLU A 80 5.34 10.23 -18.86
N ASP A 81 6.62 10.58 -18.80
CA ASP A 81 7.41 10.95 -19.98
C ASP A 81 7.62 9.74 -20.92
N GLU A 82 7.81 8.52 -20.37
CA GLU A 82 7.90 7.30 -21.16
C GLU A 82 6.59 7.00 -21.91
N ASP A 83 5.45 7.24 -21.27
CA ASP A 83 4.14 7.07 -21.90
C ASP A 83 3.92 8.13 -22.97
N ARG A 84 4.33 9.39 -22.74
CA ARG A 84 4.30 10.43 -23.77
C ARG A 84 5.14 10.05 -24.99
N GLU A 85 6.39 9.63 -24.82
CA GLU A 85 7.25 9.16 -25.93
C GLU A 85 6.65 7.96 -26.68
N LEU A 86 5.89 7.10 -25.98
CA LEU A 86 5.19 5.98 -26.61
C LEU A 86 4.06 6.48 -27.50
N LEU A 87 3.22 7.37 -26.98
CA LEU A 87 2.06 7.90 -27.70
C LEU A 87 2.50 8.75 -28.89
N GLU A 88 3.57 9.54 -28.74
CA GLU A 88 4.22 10.27 -29.84
C GLU A 88 4.70 9.32 -30.96
N SER A 89 5.18 8.11 -30.63
CA SER A 89 5.57 7.11 -31.64
C SER A 89 4.40 6.57 -32.49
N PHE A 90 3.19 6.89 -32.06
CA PHE A 90 1.92 6.55 -32.69
C PHE A 90 1.17 7.79 -33.19
N ASP A 91 1.82 8.97 -33.22
CA ASP A 91 1.22 10.26 -33.58
C ASP A 91 0.00 10.64 -32.70
N ILE A 92 0.02 10.22 -31.42
CA ILE A 92 -1.03 10.55 -30.44
C ILE A 92 -0.46 11.51 -29.39
N GLU A 93 -1.16 12.62 -29.16
CA GLU A 93 -0.90 13.54 -28.06
C GLU A 93 -1.93 13.32 -26.95
N PHE A 94 -1.47 13.12 -25.71
CA PHE A 94 -2.35 12.99 -24.55
C PHE A 94 -2.28 14.26 -23.71
N GLY A 95 -3.43 14.82 -23.38
CA GLY A 95 -3.51 15.96 -22.47
C GLY A 95 -3.65 17.34 -23.13
N GLU A 96 -3.66 17.41 -24.46
CA GLU A 96 -3.88 18.64 -25.22
C GLU A 96 -5.25 18.59 -25.94
N ASN A 97 -5.90 19.74 -26.13
CA ASN A 97 -7.11 19.81 -26.95
C ASN A 97 -6.68 19.98 -28.41
N GLU A 98 -7.18 19.14 -29.31
CA GLU A 98 -7.06 19.39 -30.74
C GLU A 98 -7.85 20.65 -31.13
N GLY A 99 -7.34 21.43 -32.08
CA GLY A 99 -8.04 22.60 -32.61
C GLY A 99 -7.71 23.93 -31.93
N GLY A 100 -8.54 24.95 -32.22
CA GLY A 100 -8.37 26.33 -31.75
C GLY A 100 -9.24 26.66 -30.52
N GLU A 101 -9.20 27.91 -30.06
CA GLU A 101 -10.09 28.38 -28.97
C GLU A 101 -11.58 28.27 -29.35
N GLU A 102 -11.89 28.33 -30.64
CA GLU A 102 -13.25 28.20 -31.18
C GLU A 102 -13.87 26.81 -31.00
N ASP A 103 -13.05 25.76 -30.86
CA ASP A 103 -13.51 24.38 -30.70
C ASP A 103 -13.76 24.01 -29.22
N LEU A 104 -13.34 24.89 -28.31
CA LEU A 104 -13.45 24.69 -26.87
C LEU A 104 -14.84 25.04 -26.35
N VAL A 105 -15.53 24.06 -25.76
CA VAL A 105 -16.86 24.21 -25.17
C VAL A 105 -16.77 24.08 -23.64
N ALA A 106 -17.57 24.85 -22.91
CA ALA A 106 -17.67 24.75 -21.46
C ALA A 106 -18.11 23.35 -21.02
N ARG A 107 -17.38 22.73 -20.09
CA ARG A 107 -17.69 21.41 -19.53
C ARG A 107 -18.08 21.47 -18.05
N PRO A 108 -18.84 20.49 -17.54
CA PRO A 108 -19.11 20.36 -16.10
C PRO A 108 -17.82 20.22 -15.27
N PRO A 109 -17.72 20.81 -14.06
CA PRO A 109 -16.62 20.51 -13.15
C PRO A 109 -16.71 19.08 -12.60
N ALA A 110 -15.57 18.39 -12.54
CA ALA A 110 -15.40 17.17 -11.77
C ALA A 110 -14.95 17.51 -10.34
N VAL A 111 -15.62 16.94 -9.34
CA VAL A 111 -15.50 17.34 -7.93
C VAL A 111 -15.26 16.13 -7.06
N THR A 112 -14.14 16.09 -6.35
CA THR A 112 -13.87 15.02 -5.38
C THR A 112 -14.34 15.43 -4.00
N VAL A 113 -14.91 14.50 -3.24
CA VAL A 113 -15.31 14.76 -1.86
C VAL A 113 -14.36 14.06 -0.90
N MET A 114 -13.72 14.84 -0.04
CA MET A 114 -12.66 14.40 0.87
C MET A 114 -12.96 14.80 2.32
N GLY A 115 -12.27 14.17 3.27
CA GLY A 115 -12.48 14.38 4.70
C GLY A 115 -12.33 13.09 5.51
N HIS A 116 -12.32 13.26 6.83
CA HIS A 116 -12.19 12.18 7.81
C HIS A 116 -13.35 11.19 7.74
N VAL A 117 -13.11 9.97 8.25
CA VAL A 117 -14.16 8.98 8.51
C VAL A 117 -15.24 9.59 9.41
N ASP A 118 -16.51 9.21 9.20
CA ASP A 118 -17.67 9.69 9.96
C ASP A 118 -17.97 11.21 9.91
N HIS A 119 -17.28 11.98 9.08
CA HIS A 119 -17.67 13.37 8.78
C HIS A 119 -18.89 13.48 7.86
N GLY A 120 -19.44 12.34 7.41
CA GLY A 120 -20.68 12.27 6.67
C GLY A 120 -20.56 12.56 5.17
N LYS A 121 -19.41 12.25 4.55
CA LYS A 121 -19.16 12.39 3.10
C LYS A 121 -20.20 11.64 2.27
N THR A 122 -20.26 10.32 2.40
CA THR A 122 -21.22 9.47 1.68
C THR A 122 -22.66 9.91 1.92
N LYS A 123 -22.98 10.35 3.14
CA LYS A 123 -24.32 10.84 3.49
C LYS A 123 -24.65 12.18 2.82
N LEU A 124 -23.66 13.07 2.68
CA LEU A 124 -23.79 14.32 1.93
C LEU A 124 -24.05 14.02 0.45
N LEU A 125 -23.31 13.08 -0.12
CA LEU A 125 -23.48 12.64 -1.51
C LEU A 125 -24.83 11.98 -1.76
N ASP A 126 -25.28 11.13 -0.83
CA ASP A 126 -26.63 10.55 -0.85
C ASP A 126 -27.72 11.62 -0.79
N ALA A 127 -27.53 12.64 0.05
CA ALA A 127 -28.46 13.75 0.16
C ALA A 127 -28.53 14.57 -1.15
N LEU A 128 -27.39 14.79 -1.82
CA LEU A 128 -27.32 15.46 -3.12
C LEU A 128 -27.93 14.64 -4.25
N ARG A 129 -27.77 13.31 -4.21
CA ARG A 129 -28.30 12.38 -5.23
C ARG A 129 -29.77 12.00 -5.00
N ASN A 130 -30.34 12.36 -3.84
CA ASN A 130 -31.63 11.82 -3.36
C ASN A 130 -31.66 10.28 -3.31
N THR A 131 -30.53 9.64 -3.00
CA THR A 131 -30.37 8.19 -2.84
C THR A 131 -30.03 7.83 -1.39
N ASN A 132 -29.91 6.53 -1.09
CA ASN A 132 -29.49 6.03 0.22
C ASN A 132 -28.54 4.83 0.06
N VAL A 133 -27.34 5.09 -0.47
CA VAL A 133 -26.27 4.10 -0.70
C VAL A 133 -25.66 3.63 0.62
N VAL A 134 -25.56 4.50 1.65
CA VAL A 134 -24.99 4.16 2.97
C VAL A 134 -25.64 2.95 3.63
N ALA A 135 -26.94 2.72 3.40
CA ALA A 135 -27.66 1.58 3.97
C ALA A 135 -27.27 0.22 3.36
N GLY A 136 -26.64 0.21 2.18
CA GLY A 136 -26.22 -1.00 1.47
C GLY A 136 -24.75 -1.37 1.65
N GLU A 137 -23.91 -0.47 2.18
CA GLU A 137 -22.47 -0.69 2.33
C GLU A 137 -22.12 -1.50 3.59
N HIS A 138 -21.28 -2.52 3.43
CA HIS A 138 -20.79 -3.32 4.55
C HIS A 138 -19.91 -2.48 5.48
N GLY A 139 -20.23 -2.47 6.78
CA GLY A 139 -19.52 -1.67 7.78
C GLY A 139 -19.89 -0.18 7.80
N GLY A 140 -20.82 0.27 6.96
CA GLY A 140 -21.27 1.67 6.91
C GLY A 140 -20.23 2.65 6.36
N ILE A 141 -19.22 2.15 5.64
CA ILE A 141 -18.13 2.94 5.04
C ILE A 141 -18.03 2.70 3.53
N THR A 142 -17.67 3.76 2.81
CA THR A 142 -17.39 3.70 1.37
C THR A 142 -15.99 3.16 1.13
N GLN A 143 -15.90 2.05 0.39
CA GLN A 143 -14.66 1.30 0.15
C GLN A 143 -14.28 1.21 -1.34
N ALA A 144 -15.11 1.74 -2.24
CA ALA A 144 -14.86 1.84 -3.68
C ALA A 144 -15.13 3.27 -4.17
N ILE A 145 -14.47 3.69 -5.25
CA ILE A 145 -14.70 5.01 -5.83
C ILE A 145 -15.96 4.97 -6.71
N GLY A 146 -16.92 5.85 -6.42
CA GLY A 146 -18.12 6.06 -7.23
C GLY A 146 -18.05 7.39 -7.98
N ALA A 147 -18.66 7.46 -9.16
CA ALA A 147 -18.83 8.73 -9.88
C ALA A 147 -20.27 8.89 -10.35
N TYR A 148 -20.82 10.09 -10.20
CA TYR A 148 -22.20 10.40 -10.56
C TYR A 148 -22.38 11.88 -10.90
N GLN A 149 -23.48 12.23 -11.58
CA GLN A 149 -23.73 13.59 -12.03
C GLN A 149 -24.97 14.20 -11.35
N VAL A 150 -24.84 15.41 -10.84
CA VAL A 150 -25.94 16.20 -10.24
C VAL A 150 -26.17 17.43 -11.11
N THR A 151 -27.44 17.83 -11.24
CA THR A 151 -27.82 19.07 -11.95
C THR A 151 -28.20 20.12 -10.91
N SER A 152 -27.70 21.35 -11.09
CA SER A 152 -28.01 22.52 -10.27
C SER A 152 -28.35 23.70 -11.16
N GLU A 153 -29.29 24.53 -10.76
CA GLU A 153 -29.57 25.80 -11.44
C GLU A 153 -28.66 26.89 -10.87
N LEU A 154 -27.95 27.60 -11.73
CA LEU A 154 -27.18 28.80 -11.39
C LEU A 154 -27.61 29.91 -12.34
N GLU A 155 -28.05 31.05 -11.79
CA GLU A 155 -28.53 32.21 -12.58
C GLU A 155 -29.64 31.86 -13.61
N GLY A 156 -30.44 30.82 -13.34
CA GLY A 156 -31.49 30.35 -14.25
C GLY A 156 -31.00 29.45 -15.40
N VAL A 157 -29.73 29.02 -15.37
CA VAL A 157 -29.16 28.05 -16.30
C VAL A 157 -28.90 26.75 -15.56
N GLU A 158 -29.38 25.61 -16.08
CA GLU A 158 -29.01 24.30 -15.57
C GLU A 158 -27.55 24.00 -15.89
N ARG A 159 -26.77 23.74 -14.84
CA ARG A 159 -25.39 23.28 -14.92
C ARG A 159 -25.24 21.94 -14.22
N LYS A 160 -24.37 21.11 -14.78
CA LYS A 160 -24.07 19.78 -14.26
C LYS A 160 -22.79 19.83 -13.44
N ILE A 161 -22.70 18.97 -12.42
CA ILE A 161 -21.52 18.76 -11.58
C ILE A 161 -21.29 17.26 -11.48
N THR A 162 -20.08 16.82 -11.77
CA THR A 162 -19.71 15.40 -11.66
C THR A 162 -19.00 15.18 -10.35
N PHE A 163 -19.57 14.38 -9.46
CA PHE A 163 -18.96 14.04 -8.18
C PHE A 163 -18.19 12.73 -8.26
N ILE A 164 -17.02 12.69 -7.63
CA ILE A 164 -16.21 11.50 -7.38
C ILE A 164 -16.19 11.27 -5.87
N ASP A 165 -16.79 10.17 -5.42
CA ASP A 165 -16.80 9.77 -4.02
C ASP A 165 -15.54 8.98 -3.69
N THR A 166 -14.70 9.51 -2.81
CA THR A 166 -13.46 8.85 -2.39
C THR A 166 -13.55 8.30 -0.96
N PRO A 167 -13.07 7.06 -0.70
CA PRO A 167 -13.00 6.50 0.65
C PRO A 167 -12.24 7.40 1.65
N GLY A 168 -12.75 7.47 2.89
CA GLY A 168 -12.20 8.34 3.96
C GLY A 168 -11.07 7.76 4.79
N HIS A 169 -10.83 6.46 4.71
CA HIS A 169 -9.88 5.78 5.59
C HIS A 169 -8.44 5.88 5.05
N GLU A 170 -7.47 6.05 5.97
CA GLU A 170 -6.02 5.99 5.73
C GLU A 170 -5.55 4.90 4.75
N ALA A 171 -6.03 3.65 4.81
CA ALA A 171 -5.65 2.59 3.87
C ALA A 171 -5.94 2.92 2.38
N PHE A 172 -6.77 3.94 2.13
CA PHE A 172 -7.14 4.40 0.79
C PHE A 172 -6.48 5.75 0.40
N THR A 173 -5.32 6.10 0.98
CA THR A 173 -4.53 7.28 0.61
C THR A 173 -4.28 7.36 -0.91
N ALA A 174 -3.89 6.24 -1.54
CA ALA A 174 -3.66 6.18 -2.98
C ALA A 174 -4.92 6.54 -3.79
N MET A 175 -6.09 6.07 -3.34
CA MET A 175 -7.37 6.43 -3.97
C MET A 175 -7.70 7.91 -3.82
N ARG A 176 -7.42 8.53 -2.67
CA ARG A 176 -7.61 9.98 -2.48
C ARG A 176 -6.71 10.79 -3.40
N ALA A 177 -5.43 10.42 -3.49
CA ALA A 177 -4.48 11.09 -4.38
C ALA A 177 -4.94 11.01 -5.85
N ARG A 178 -5.48 9.85 -6.27
CA ARG A 178 -6.08 9.69 -7.61
C ARG A 178 -7.31 10.55 -7.81
N GLY A 179 -8.23 10.54 -6.84
CA GLY A 179 -9.42 11.38 -6.86
C GLY A 179 -9.06 12.85 -7.03
N ALA A 180 -8.11 13.36 -6.24
CA ALA A 180 -7.61 14.73 -6.34
C ALA A 180 -7.11 15.06 -7.76
N LYS A 181 -6.22 14.23 -8.31
CA LYS A 181 -5.63 14.45 -9.65
C LYS A 181 -6.64 14.36 -10.79
N SER A 182 -7.74 13.64 -10.59
CA SER A 182 -8.77 13.40 -11.60
C SER A 182 -9.89 14.44 -11.57
N THR A 183 -9.80 15.44 -10.68
CA THR A 183 -10.86 16.41 -10.43
C THR A 183 -10.39 17.84 -10.59
N ASP A 184 -11.34 18.68 -10.95
CA ASP A 184 -11.17 20.11 -11.12
C ASP A 184 -11.28 20.84 -9.78
N ILE A 185 -12.09 20.34 -8.83
CA ILE A 185 -12.32 20.93 -7.50
C ILE A 185 -12.35 19.85 -6.41
N ALA A 186 -11.89 20.18 -5.20
CA ALA A 186 -12.02 19.34 -4.02
C ALA A 186 -12.98 19.95 -2.99
N VAL A 187 -13.96 19.17 -2.54
CA VAL A 187 -14.84 19.52 -1.41
C VAL A 187 -14.30 18.84 -0.14
N LEU A 188 -13.84 19.66 0.81
CA LEU A 188 -13.37 19.19 2.11
C LEU A 188 -14.53 19.20 3.12
N VAL A 189 -15.00 18.01 3.50
CA VAL A 189 -16.07 17.83 4.47
C VAL A 189 -15.50 17.74 5.89
N VAL A 190 -15.89 18.69 6.73
CA VAL A 190 -15.47 18.74 8.14
C VAL A 190 -16.69 18.79 9.03
N ALA A 191 -16.78 17.87 9.99
CA ALA A 191 -17.91 17.85 10.92
C ALA A 191 -17.78 18.96 11.95
N ALA A 192 -18.86 19.70 12.20
CA ALA A 192 -18.90 20.86 13.10
C ALA A 192 -18.74 20.48 14.59
N ASP A 193 -19.06 19.25 14.96
CA ASP A 193 -18.91 18.71 16.32
C ASP A 193 -17.48 18.21 16.60
N ASP A 194 -16.83 17.61 15.60
CA ASP A 194 -15.50 17.03 15.73
C ASP A 194 -14.38 18.06 15.48
N GLY A 195 -14.46 18.79 14.36
CA GLY A 195 -13.43 19.71 13.90
C GLY A 195 -12.38 19.05 12.98
N VAL A 196 -11.21 19.68 12.88
CA VAL A 196 -10.11 19.19 12.03
C VAL A 196 -9.44 17.99 12.69
N MET A 197 -9.43 16.86 11.98
CA MET A 197 -8.82 15.59 12.38
C MET A 197 -7.60 15.25 11.50
N PRO A 198 -6.72 14.31 11.88
CA PRO A 198 -5.54 13.96 11.10
C PRO A 198 -5.80 13.61 9.63
N GLN A 199 -6.87 12.83 9.35
CA GLN A 199 -7.24 12.49 7.95
C GLN A 199 -7.79 13.70 7.17
N THR A 200 -8.35 14.70 7.85
CA THR A 200 -8.73 15.98 7.21
C THR A 200 -7.48 16.71 6.73
N ILE A 201 -6.41 16.71 7.52
CA ILE A 201 -5.12 17.33 7.16
C ILE A 201 -4.48 16.56 6.00
N GLU A 202 -4.54 15.24 6.03
CA GLU A 202 -4.06 14.39 4.93
C GLU A 202 -4.82 14.68 3.63
N ALA A 203 -6.16 14.70 3.67
CA ALA A 203 -7.00 15.09 2.54
C ALA A 203 -6.66 16.48 2.00
N LEU A 204 -6.47 17.45 2.89
CA LEU A 204 -6.04 18.80 2.53
C LEU A 204 -4.69 18.82 1.82
N ASN A 205 -3.72 18.04 2.30
CA ASN A 205 -2.41 17.92 1.68
C ASN A 205 -2.49 17.31 0.28
N HIS A 206 -3.37 16.33 0.05
CA HIS A 206 -3.58 15.78 -1.28
C HIS A 206 -4.19 16.80 -2.26
N ALA A 207 -5.22 17.53 -1.83
CA ALA A 207 -5.83 18.57 -2.66
C ALA A 207 -4.82 19.67 -3.02
N LYS A 208 -4.01 20.11 -2.05
CA LYS A 208 -2.94 21.09 -2.28
C LYS A 208 -1.82 20.55 -3.19
N ALA A 209 -1.42 19.30 -3.01
CA ALA A 209 -0.40 18.67 -3.85
C ALA A 209 -0.88 18.47 -5.30
N ALA A 210 -2.18 18.36 -5.51
CA ALA A 210 -2.81 18.30 -6.83
C ALA A 210 -3.10 19.68 -7.44
N ASP A 211 -2.83 20.77 -6.70
CA ASP A 211 -3.12 22.16 -7.11
C ASP A 211 -4.60 22.41 -7.45
N VAL A 212 -5.49 21.77 -6.67
CA VAL A 212 -6.93 21.81 -6.90
C VAL A 212 -7.59 22.82 -5.94
N PRO A 213 -8.44 23.75 -6.43
CA PRO A 213 -9.22 24.66 -5.58
C PRO A 213 -10.10 23.91 -4.58
N ILE A 214 -10.22 24.44 -3.37
CA ILE A 214 -10.88 23.77 -2.24
C ILE A 214 -12.11 24.55 -1.80
N VAL A 215 -13.25 23.85 -1.71
CA VAL A 215 -14.48 24.33 -1.07
C VAL A 215 -14.68 23.56 0.24
N VAL A 216 -14.94 24.26 1.35
CA VAL A 216 -15.12 23.61 2.66
C VAL A 216 -16.60 23.46 2.97
N ALA A 217 -17.05 22.23 3.18
CA ALA A 217 -18.40 21.92 3.65
C ALA A 217 -18.36 21.58 5.14
N VAL A 218 -18.88 22.48 5.98
CA VAL A 218 -18.98 22.29 7.43
C VAL A 218 -20.27 21.52 7.72
N ASN A 219 -20.15 20.21 7.95
CA ASN A 219 -21.27 19.28 8.04
C ASN A 219 -21.77 19.08 9.49
N LYS A 220 -22.91 18.40 9.65
CA LYS A 220 -23.58 18.07 10.93
C LYS A 220 -24.08 19.30 11.72
N MET A 221 -24.52 20.34 11.01
CA MET A 221 -25.14 21.53 11.61
C MET A 221 -26.46 21.28 12.35
N ASP A 222 -27.02 20.08 12.22
CA ASP A 222 -28.19 19.61 12.98
C ASP A 222 -27.89 19.24 14.43
N LYS A 223 -26.61 19.09 14.82
CA LYS A 223 -26.22 18.72 16.19
C LYS A 223 -26.14 19.94 17.09
N GLU A 224 -26.59 19.78 18.34
CA GLU A 224 -26.48 20.84 19.37
C GLU A 224 -25.03 21.23 19.69
N ALA A 225 -24.08 20.30 19.52
CA ALA A 225 -22.66 20.51 19.73
C ALA A 225 -21.92 21.09 18.51
N ALA A 226 -22.63 21.44 17.44
CA ALA A 226 -22.02 21.99 16.22
C ALA A 226 -21.40 23.37 16.48
N ASP A 227 -20.11 23.52 16.22
CA ASP A 227 -19.38 24.78 16.31
C ASP A 227 -18.65 25.09 14.98
N PRO A 228 -19.33 25.80 14.06
CA PRO A 228 -18.77 26.10 12.75
C PRO A 228 -17.68 27.20 12.80
N VAL A 229 -17.64 27.99 13.88
CA VAL A 229 -16.62 29.03 14.10
C VAL A 229 -15.29 28.38 14.48
N LYS A 230 -15.33 27.36 15.33
CA LYS A 230 -14.15 26.55 15.68
C LYS A 230 -13.52 25.92 14.44
N VAL A 231 -14.32 25.35 13.54
CA VAL A 231 -13.83 24.73 12.29
C VAL A 231 -13.13 25.75 11.39
N ARG A 232 -13.76 26.91 11.16
CA ARG A 232 -13.16 28.01 10.37
C ARG A 232 -11.83 28.47 10.97
N GLY A 233 -11.77 28.64 12.29
CA GLY A 233 -10.54 29.01 13.01
C GLY A 233 -9.42 27.99 12.83
N GLN A 234 -9.72 26.69 13.00
CA GLN A 234 -8.74 25.62 12.82
C GLN A 234 -8.21 25.54 11.39
N LEU A 235 -9.08 25.62 10.37
CA LEU A 235 -8.65 25.52 8.96
C LEU A 235 -7.84 26.74 8.49
N THR A 236 -8.03 27.90 9.12
CA THR A 236 -7.22 29.09 8.87
C THR A 236 -5.74 28.83 9.23
N GLU A 237 -5.45 28.06 10.29
CA GLU A 237 -4.08 27.68 10.65
C GLU A 237 -3.40 26.82 9.58
N TYR A 238 -4.19 26.10 8.79
CA TYR A 238 -3.72 25.30 7.65
C TYR A 238 -3.78 26.06 6.32
N GLY A 239 -3.99 27.38 6.35
CA GLY A 239 -3.95 28.26 5.18
C GLY A 239 -5.22 28.25 4.33
N LEU A 240 -6.35 27.74 4.85
CA LEU A 240 -7.67 27.93 4.24
C LEU A 240 -8.38 29.07 4.96
N VAL A 241 -8.34 30.27 4.37
CA VAL A 241 -8.92 31.47 4.98
C VAL A 241 -10.32 31.69 4.40
N PRO A 242 -11.37 31.78 5.24
CA PRO A 242 -12.73 32.08 4.77
C PRO A 242 -12.83 33.43 4.07
N GLU A 243 -13.68 33.54 3.04
CA GLU A 243 -13.97 34.82 2.36
C GLU A 243 -14.44 35.92 3.32
N GLU A 244 -15.23 35.56 4.34
CA GLU A 244 -15.69 36.50 5.38
C GLU A 244 -14.53 37.17 6.15
N TYR A 245 -13.37 36.52 6.19
CA TYR A 245 -12.15 37.01 6.84
C TYR A 245 -11.15 37.62 5.84
N GLY A 246 -11.57 37.82 4.58
CA GLY A 246 -10.75 38.34 3.50
C GLY A 246 -9.89 37.29 2.79
N GLY A 247 -10.22 36.01 2.95
CA GLY A 247 -9.59 34.91 2.21
C GLY A 247 -10.24 34.62 0.87
N ASP A 248 -9.86 33.48 0.29
CA ASP A 248 -10.27 32.97 -1.03
C ASP A 248 -11.07 31.65 -0.95
N THR A 249 -11.14 31.04 0.24
CA THR A 249 -11.79 29.74 0.42
C THR A 249 -13.26 29.93 0.78
N MET A 250 -14.16 29.32 0.00
CA MET A 250 -15.59 29.28 0.31
C MET A 250 -15.90 28.25 1.41
N PHE A 251 -16.60 28.70 2.45
CA PHE A 251 -17.10 27.85 3.54
C PHE A 251 -18.62 27.82 3.50
N VAL A 252 -19.19 26.61 3.43
CA VAL A 252 -20.65 26.42 3.41
C VAL A 252 -21.06 25.51 4.57
N ASP A 253 -21.98 26.00 5.39
CA ASP A 253 -22.52 25.26 6.52
C ASP A 253 -23.67 24.34 6.04
N VAL A 254 -23.53 23.03 6.20
CA VAL A 254 -24.45 22.02 5.67
C VAL A 254 -24.92 21.03 6.73
N SER A 255 -26.11 20.46 6.51
CA SER A 255 -26.52 19.24 7.20
C SER A 255 -27.01 18.22 6.18
N ALA A 256 -26.23 17.16 6.01
CA ALA A 256 -26.61 16.02 5.18
C ALA A 256 -27.89 15.32 5.67
N THR A 257 -28.13 15.31 6.99
CA THR A 257 -29.33 14.66 7.58
C THR A 257 -30.57 15.54 7.45
N ALA A 258 -30.46 16.82 7.79
CA ALA A 258 -31.58 17.75 7.71
C ALA A 258 -31.82 18.28 6.28
N LYS A 259 -30.90 17.99 5.34
CA LYS A 259 -30.90 18.45 3.95
C LYS A 259 -30.92 19.98 3.84
N THR A 260 -30.14 20.66 4.67
CA THR A 260 -29.99 22.13 4.66
C THR A 260 -28.62 22.52 4.11
N GLY A 261 -28.53 23.65 3.41
CA GLY A 261 -27.28 24.17 2.83
C GLY A 261 -26.78 23.44 1.57
N LEU A 262 -27.52 22.46 1.05
CA LEU A 262 -27.10 21.67 -0.11
C LEU A 262 -27.06 22.49 -1.42
N ALA A 263 -28.07 23.34 -1.65
CA ALA A 263 -28.11 24.20 -2.82
C ALA A 263 -26.98 25.25 -2.80
N GLU A 264 -26.75 25.86 -1.63
CA GLU A 264 -25.66 26.80 -1.40
C GLU A 264 -24.28 26.15 -1.65
N LEU A 265 -24.12 24.87 -1.28
CA LEU A 265 -22.88 24.13 -1.57
C LEU A 265 -22.68 23.92 -3.09
N LEU A 266 -23.73 23.55 -3.82
CA LEU A 266 -23.66 23.37 -5.27
C LEU A 266 -23.34 24.69 -5.99
N GLU A 267 -23.96 25.78 -5.54
CA GLU A 267 -23.68 27.13 -6.03
C GLU A 267 -22.22 27.55 -5.75
N ALA A 268 -21.73 27.35 -4.52
CA ALA A 268 -20.35 27.65 -4.16
C ALA A 268 -19.32 26.88 -5.01
N ILE A 269 -19.61 25.60 -5.31
CA ILE A 269 -18.76 24.78 -6.19
C ILE A 269 -18.71 25.38 -7.60
N LEU A 270 -19.86 25.75 -8.18
CA LEU A 270 -19.91 26.33 -9.52
C LEU A 270 -19.24 27.70 -9.58
N LEU A 271 -19.45 28.54 -8.56
CA LEU A 271 -18.79 29.85 -8.47
C LEU A 271 -17.27 29.71 -8.35
N THR A 272 -16.79 28.75 -7.55
CA THR A 272 -15.35 28.46 -7.43
C THR A 272 -14.79 27.96 -8.76
N ALA A 273 -15.53 27.10 -9.48
CA ALA A 273 -15.15 26.66 -10.82
C ALA A 273 -15.01 27.82 -11.80
N ASP A 274 -16.01 28.69 -11.88
CA ASP A 274 -16.03 29.81 -12.82
C ASP A 274 -15.00 30.90 -12.46
N ALA A 275 -14.67 31.07 -11.18
CA ALA A 275 -13.71 32.06 -10.71
C ALA A 275 -12.25 31.61 -10.85
N SER A 276 -11.97 30.33 -10.60
CA SER A 276 -10.60 29.82 -10.48
C SER A 276 -10.11 29.03 -11.70
N LEU A 277 -10.99 28.52 -12.54
CA LEU A 277 -10.65 27.54 -13.57
C LEU A 277 -11.22 27.89 -14.94
N ASP A 278 -10.46 27.59 -15.99
CA ASP A 278 -10.96 27.60 -17.36
C ASP A 278 -11.44 26.18 -17.76
N LEU A 279 -12.70 25.88 -17.43
CA LEU A 279 -13.29 24.56 -17.68
C LEU A 279 -13.87 24.44 -19.09
N ARG A 280 -12.98 24.45 -20.10
CA ARG A 280 -13.35 24.16 -21.49
C ARG A 280 -12.64 22.92 -22.02
N ALA A 281 -13.31 22.17 -22.88
CA ALA A 281 -12.74 21.03 -23.60
C ALA A 281 -13.31 20.95 -25.01
N ASN A 282 -12.55 20.39 -25.94
CA ASN A 282 -13.04 20.09 -27.27
C ASN A 282 -13.83 18.77 -27.23
N PRO A 283 -15.15 18.75 -27.50
CA PRO A 283 -15.94 17.52 -27.55
C PRO A 283 -15.79 16.75 -28.88
N ALA A 284 -15.28 17.38 -29.94
CA ALA A 284 -15.22 16.80 -31.29
C ALA A 284 -13.98 15.92 -31.54
N MET A 285 -12.98 15.97 -30.65
CA MET A 285 -11.78 15.13 -30.74
C MET A 285 -12.02 13.70 -30.21
N GLU A 286 -11.05 12.81 -30.43
CA GLU A 286 -11.06 11.48 -29.84
C GLU A 286 -11.04 11.55 -28.30
N ALA A 287 -11.80 10.65 -27.66
CA ALA A 287 -11.98 10.71 -26.22
C ALA A 287 -10.70 10.34 -25.46
N GLN A 288 -10.38 11.18 -24.48
CA GLN A 288 -9.31 10.94 -23.52
C GLN A 288 -9.83 11.15 -22.11
N GLY A 289 -9.30 10.38 -21.17
CA GLY A 289 -9.68 10.53 -19.78
C GLY A 289 -8.97 9.55 -18.86
N VAL A 290 -9.60 9.26 -17.73
CA VAL A 290 -9.03 8.40 -16.69
C VAL A 290 -10.02 7.30 -16.28
N ALA A 291 -9.52 6.08 -16.08
CA ALA A 291 -10.26 5.01 -15.44
C ALA A 291 -10.27 5.24 -13.94
N ILE A 292 -11.42 5.62 -13.38
CA ILE A 292 -11.57 5.89 -11.95
C ILE A 292 -11.47 4.58 -11.15
N GLU A 293 -12.21 3.57 -11.58
CA GLU A 293 -12.29 2.27 -10.91
C GLU A 293 -12.61 1.18 -11.93
N ALA A 294 -12.15 -0.04 -11.67
CA ALA A 294 -12.40 -1.16 -12.58
C ALA A 294 -12.65 -2.45 -11.82
N HIS A 295 -13.56 -3.28 -12.34
CA HIS A 295 -13.94 -4.54 -11.71
C HIS A 295 -14.33 -5.59 -12.76
N LEU A 296 -14.46 -6.84 -12.29
CA LEU A 296 -14.90 -7.95 -13.13
C LEU A 296 -16.36 -8.29 -12.83
N ASP A 297 -17.27 -8.02 -13.76
CA ASP A 297 -18.68 -8.32 -13.62
C ASP A 297 -19.04 -9.72 -14.16
N LYS A 298 -19.92 -10.42 -13.44
CA LYS A 298 -20.40 -11.75 -13.83
C LYS A 298 -21.40 -11.64 -14.99
N GLY A 299 -20.87 -11.83 -16.20
CA GLY A 299 -21.66 -11.90 -17.43
C GLY A 299 -21.36 -10.74 -18.39
N ARG A 300 -20.99 -9.57 -17.86
CA ARG A 300 -20.53 -8.44 -18.69
C ARG A 300 -19.03 -8.50 -18.97
N GLY A 301 -18.25 -9.20 -18.14
CA GLY A 301 -16.79 -9.29 -18.27
C GLY A 301 -16.10 -8.11 -17.58
N PRO A 302 -14.89 -7.71 -18.04
CA PRO A 302 -14.20 -6.55 -17.49
C PRO A 302 -14.99 -5.26 -17.73
N VAL A 303 -15.18 -4.49 -16.66
CA VAL A 303 -15.87 -3.19 -16.67
C VAL A 303 -14.97 -2.16 -16.03
N ALA A 304 -14.88 -0.98 -16.64
CA ALA A 304 -14.17 0.16 -16.08
C ALA A 304 -15.11 1.36 -16.00
N THR A 305 -15.20 1.99 -14.84
CA THR A 305 -15.82 3.31 -14.68
C THR A 305 -14.79 4.34 -15.11
N VAL A 306 -15.06 5.10 -16.16
CA VAL A 306 -14.16 6.11 -16.72
C VAL A 306 -14.78 7.50 -16.60
N LEU A 307 -13.91 8.50 -16.46
CA LEU A 307 -14.26 9.91 -16.56
C LEU A 307 -13.62 10.48 -17.82
N VAL A 308 -14.45 10.92 -18.75
CA VAL A 308 -14.01 11.59 -19.99
C VAL A 308 -13.53 12.98 -19.62
N HIS A 309 -12.29 13.36 -19.97
CA HIS A 309 -11.78 14.72 -19.77
C HIS A 309 -11.94 15.57 -21.03
N ARG A 310 -11.70 14.97 -22.19
CA ARG A 310 -11.74 15.63 -23.51
C ARG A 310 -12.28 14.66 -24.56
N GLY A 311 -12.80 15.20 -25.65
CA GLY A 311 -13.44 14.43 -26.70
C GLY A 311 -14.75 13.80 -26.25
N THR A 312 -15.38 13.05 -27.16
CA THR A 312 -16.63 12.32 -26.88
C THR A 312 -16.42 10.83 -27.12
N LEU A 313 -16.71 10.01 -26.11
CA LEU A 313 -16.55 8.56 -26.18
C LEU A 313 -17.85 7.95 -26.72
N HIS A 314 -17.74 7.11 -27.75
CA HIS A 314 -18.89 6.49 -28.39
C HIS A 314 -18.89 4.97 -28.24
N THR A 315 -20.08 4.38 -28.33
CA THR A 315 -20.21 2.94 -28.47
C THR A 315 -19.63 2.49 -29.82
N GLY A 316 -18.71 1.53 -29.79
CA GLY A 316 -18.00 1.02 -30.96
C GLY A 316 -16.55 1.49 -31.08
N ASP A 317 -16.12 2.46 -30.28
CA ASP A 317 -14.75 3.00 -30.30
C ASP A 317 -13.72 1.97 -29.84
N SER A 318 -12.52 2.06 -30.42
CA SER A 318 -11.36 1.28 -29.98
C SER A 318 -10.69 2.03 -28.84
N ILE A 319 -10.61 1.42 -27.65
CA ILE A 319 -10.13 2.07 -26.43
C ILE A 319 -8.92 1.31 -25.86
N VAL A 320 -7.96 2.08 -25.34
CA VAL A 320 -6.86 1.60 -24.51
C VAL A 320 -6.94 2.26 -23.15
N ALA A 321 -6.93 1.48 -22.08
CA ALA A 321 -6.86 1.95 -20.70
C ALA A 321 -5.71 1.22 -19.99
N GLY A 322 -4.58 1.91 -19.79
CA GLY A 322 -3.36 1.29 -19.28
C GLY A 322 -2.90 0.11 -20.16
N SER A 323 -2.82 -1.08 -19.58
CA SER A 323 -2.52 -2.35 -20.27
C SER A 323 -3.76 -3.09 -20.79
N ALA A 324 -4.96 -2.62 -20.45
CA ALA A 324 -6.21 -3.14 -21.01
C ALA A 324 -6.52 -2.44 -22.33
N TYR A 325 -7.10 -3.18 -23.26
CA TYR A 325 -7.61 -2.64 -24.52
C TYR A 325 -8.87 -3.38 -24.95
N GLY A 326 -9.64 -2.79 -25.85
CA GLY A 326 -10.80 -3.45 -26.44
C GLY A 326 -11.64 -2.50 -27.27
N ARG A 327 -12.82 -2.99 -27.66
CA ARG A 327 -13.82 -2.19 -28.36
C ARG A 327 -14.99 -1.95 -27.42
N VAL A 328 -15.44 -0.71 -27.31
CA VAL A 328 -16.58 -0.33 -26.47
C VAL A 328 -17.83 -1.02 -27.00
N ARG A 329 -18.37 -1.96 -26.21
CA ARG A 329 -19.60 -2.70 -26.53
C ARG A 329 -20.85 -1.98 -26.04
N ALA A 330 -20.73 -1.29 -24.92
CA ALA A 330 -21.81 -0.52 -24.32
C ALA A 330 -21.21 0.51 -23.35
N LEU A 331 -21.87 1.65 -23.25
CA LEU A 331 -21.65 2.67 -22.23
C LEU A 331 -22.87 2.68 -21.31
N ILE A 332 -22.65 2.70 -19.99
CA ILE A 332 -23.70 2.76 -18.99
C ILE A 332 -23.46 3.98 -18.10
N ASN A 333 -24.44 4.87 -17.97
CA ASN A 333 -24.34 6.05 -17.12
C ASN A 333 -24.47 5.70 -15.61
N ASP A 334 -24.33 6.70 -14.75
CA ASP A 334 -24.43 6.59 -13.29
C ASP A 334 -25.84 6.21 -12.77
N GLN A 335 -26.86 6.29 -13.64
CA GLN A 335 -28.24 5.88 -13.37
C GLN A 335 -28.51 4.42 -13.81
N GLY A 336 -27.53 3.76 -14.43
CA GLY A 336 -27.65 2.39 -14.93
C GLY A 336 -28.30 2.28 -16.32
N GLU A 337 -28.50 3.40 -17.01
CA GLU A 337 -29.07 3.46 -18.35
C GLU A 337 -27.96 3.33 -19.40
N THR A 338 -28.25 2.65 -20.51
CA THR A 338 -27.31 2.55 -21.63
C THR A 338 -27.36 3.83 -22.45
N VAL A 339 -26.19 4.40 -22.74
CA VAL A 339 -26.01 5.61 -23.55
C VAL A 339 -25.16 5.31 -24.78
N ASP A 340 -25.37 6.06 -25.86
CA ASP A 340 -24.62 5.87 -27.11
C ASP A 340 -23.31 6.66 -27.13
N GLU A 341 -23.29 7.82 -26.46
CA GLU A 341 -22.16 8.75 -26.38
C GLU A 341 -21.96 9.27 -24.96
N ALA A 342 -20.72 9.62 -24.61
CA ALA A 342 -20.33 10.21 -23.33
C ALA A 342 -19.44 11.44 -23.57
N PRO A 343 -19.97 12.66 -23.39
CA PRO A 343 -19.23 13.90 -23.56
C PRO A 343 -18.25 14.19 -22.40
N PRO A 344 -17.40 15.23 -22.50
CA PRO A 344 -16.49 15.62 -21.45
C PRO A 344 -17.16 15.80 -20.08
N SER A 345 -16.45 15.37 -19.04
CA SER A 345 -16.86 15.29 -17.62
C SER A 345 -18.01 14.33 -17.31
N MET A 346 -18.52 13.55 -18.26
CA MET A 346 -19.53 12.53 -17.95
C MET A 346 -18.87 11.23 -17.46
N PRO A 347 -19.25 10.71 -16.27
CA PRO A 347 -18.79 9.41 -15.82
C PRO A 347 -19.62 8.30 -16.49
N VAL A 348 -18.95 7.31 -17.08
CA VAL A 348 -19.61 6.15 -17.70
C VAL A 348 -18.88 4.85 -17.41
N GLN A 349 -19.63 3.76 -17.30
CA GLN A 349 -19.07 2.42 -17.28
C GLN A 349 -18.88 1.91 -18.70
N VAL A 350 -17.64 1.56 -19.03
CA VAL A 350 -17.23 1.01 -20.32
C VAL A 350 -17.17 -0.50 -20.21
N LEU A 351 -17.89 -1.17 -21.12
CA LEU A 351 -17.86 -2.62 -21.29
C LEU A 351 -17.12 -2.97 -22.58
N GLY A 352 -16.34 -4.06 -22.57
CA GLY A 352 -15.68 -4.58 -23.77
C GLY A 352 -14.16 -4.57 -23.77
N LEU A 353 -13.56 -4.22 -22.63
CA LEU A 353 -12.14 -4.42 -22.40
C LEU A 353 -11.80 -5.91 -22.29
N THR A 354 -10.60 -6.26 -22.72
CA THR A 354 -10.05 -7.63 -22.68
C THR A 354 -9.62 -8.05 -21.28
N SER A 355 -9.19 -7.10 -20.46
CA SER A 355 -8.77 -7.27 -19.06
C SER A 355 -9.27 -6.10 -18.21
N VAL A 356 -9.17 -6.23 -16.89
CA VAL A 356 -9.50 -5.16 -15.94
C VAL A 356 -8.31 -4.18 -15.92
N PRO A 357 -8.48 -2.89 -16.30
CA PRO A 357 -7.42 -1.90 -16.20
C PRO A 357 -7.07 -1.57 -14.75
N GLY A 358 -5.92 -0.93 -14.53
CA GLY A 358 -5.58 -0.36 -13.24
C GLY A 358 -6.47 0.84 -12.89
N ALA A 359 -6.72 1.04 -11.60
CA ALA A 359 -7.39 2.24 -11.13
C ALA A 359 -6.46 3.45 -11.31
N GLY A 360 -6.96 4.53 -11.90
CA GLY A 360 -6.20 5.72 -12.29
C GLY A 360 -5.45 5.60 -13.62
N ASP A 361 -5.59 4.50 -14.35
CA ASP A 361 -4.96 4.39 -15.67
C ASP A 361 -5.60 5.40 -16.64
N ASN A 362 -4.76 6.12 -17.37
CA ASN A 362 -5.21 6.96 -18.47
C ASN A 362 -5.80 6.09 -19.57
N PHE A 363 -6.96 6.52 -20.10
CA PHE A 363 -7.54 5.93 -21.29
C PHE A 363 -7.54 6.91 -22.46
N LEU A 364 -7.40 6.34 -23.65
CA LEU A 364 -7.53 7.04 -24.91
C LEU A 364 -8.30 6.17 -25.91
N VAL A 365 -9.11 6.83 -26.72
CA VAL A 365 -9.63 6.27 -27.97
C VAL A 365 -8.52 6.30 -29.01
N VAL A 366 -8.53 5.32 -29.90
CA VAL A 366 -7.63 5.23 -31.04
C VAL A 366 -8.40 4.79 -32.28
N GLU A 367 -7.84 5.08 -33.45
CA GLU A 367 -8.47 4.80 -34.75
C GLU A 367 -8.86 3.32 -34.94
N ASP A 368 -7.99 2.38 -34.52
CA ASP A 368 -8.21 0.96 -34.74
C ASP A 368 -7.80 0.00 -33.59
N ASP A 369 -8.42 -1.18 -33.57
CA ASP A 369 -8.19 -2.22 -32.55
C ASP A 369 -6.73 -2.74 -32.53
N ARG A 370 -5.99 -2.61 -33.64
CA ARG A 370 -4.62 -3.12 -33.76
C ARG A 370 -3.66 -2.17 -33.06
N MET A 371 -3.82 -0.87 -33.27
CA MET A 371 -3.11 0.19 -32.59
C MET A 371 -3.35 0.10 -31.09
N ALA A 372 -4.62 -0.11 -30.70
CA ALA A 372 -4.99 -0.29 -29.30
C ALA A 372 -4.21 -1.43 -28.62
N ARG A 373 -4.16 -2.60 -29.28
CA ARG A 373 -3.39 -3.75 -28.82
C ARG A 373 -1.89 -3.45 -28.69
N GLN A 374 -1.30 -2.78 -29.68
CA GLN A 374 0.13 -2.51 -29.69
C GLN A 374 0.56 -1.57 -28.56
N ILE A 375 -0.25 -0.54 -28.26
CA ILE A 375 0.00 0.38 -27.15
C ILE A 375 -0.07 -0.39 -25.82
N ALA A 376 -1.14 -1.17 -25.63
CA ALA A 376 -1.33 -1.97 -24.42
C ALA A 376 -0.22 -3.00 -24.18
N GLU A 377 0.18 -3.75 -25.21
CA GLU A 377 1.27 -4.76 -25.11
C GLU A 377 2.62 -4.10 -24.78
N LYS A 378 2.91 -2.92 -25.37
CA LYS A 378 4.12 -2.15 -25.03
C LYS A 378 4.08 -1.66 -23.59
N ARG A 379 2.94 -1.15 -23.09
CA ARG A 379 2.76 -0.73 -21.68
C ARG A 379 2.94 -1.91 -20.73
N GLU A 380 2.33 -3.07 -21.02
CA GLU A 380 2.47 -4.27 -20.21
C GLU A 380 3.92 -4.77 -20.16
N ALA A 381 4.62 -4.79 -21.30
CA ALA A 381 6.02 -5.18 -21.36
C ALA A 381 6.92 -4.26 -20.52
N ARG A 382 6.66 -2.94 -20.53
CA ARG A 382 7.38 -1.97 -19.70
C ARG A 382 7.12 -2.17 -18.21
N GLN A 383 5.86 -2.32 -17.82
CA GLN A 383 5.48 -2.58 -16.42
C GLN A 383 6.16 -3.86 -15.90
N ARG A 384 6.18 -4.92 -16.71
CA ARG A 384 6.84 -6.18 -16.37
C ARG A 384 8.35 -6.01 -16.22
N ALA A 385 9.01 -5.27 -17.12
CA ALA A 385 10.43 -4.97 -17.01
C ALA A 385 10.75 -4.18 -15.73
N ALA A 386 9.97 -3.14 -15.43
CA ALA A 386 10.14 -2.34 -14.21
C ALA A 386 9.93 -3.17 -12.92
N MET A 387 8.96 -4.09 -12.90
CA MET A 387 8.74 -4.99 -11.76
C MET A 387 9.91 -5.97 -11.58
N LEU A 388 10.44 -6.52 -12.67
CA LEU A 388 11.61 -7.38 -12.65
C LEU A 388 12.84 -6.62 -12.12
N ALA A 389 13.05 -5.38 -12.57
CA ALA A 389 14.13 -4.52 -12.09
C ALA A 389 14.12 -4.36 -10.56
N LYS A 390 12.94 -4.08 -9.99
CA LYS A 390 12.74 -3.95 -8.53
C LYS A 390 13.07 -5.23 -7.76
N THR A 391 12.76 -6.39 -8.33
CA THR A 391 13.00 -7.70 -7.70
C THR A 391 14.41 -8.23 -7.95
N THR A 392 15.12 -7.77 -9.00
CA THR A 392 16.48 -8.21 -9.36
C THR A 392 17.61 -7.59 -8.55
N ARG A 393 17.36 -7.01 -7.36
CA ARG A 393 18.40 -6.84 -6.34
C ARG A 393 18.89 -8.24 -5.91
N ARG A 394 19.72 -8.86 -6.75
CA ARG A 394 20.35 -10.15 -6.48
C ARG A 394 21.27 -9.94 -5.29
N LYS A 395 20.95 -10.68 -4.23
CA LYS A 395 21.81 -10.81 -3.06
C LYS A 395 23.15 -11.39 -3.54
N THR A 396 24.25 -10.72 -3.24
CA THR A 396 25.59 -11.28 -3.50
C THR A 396 25.76 -12.60 -2.74
N LEU A 397 26.71 -13.44 -3.13
CA LEU A 397 27.00 -14.68 -2.37
C LEU A 397 27.27 -14.37 -0.89
N ASP A 398 27.96 -13.26 -0.61
CA ASP A 398 28.22 -12.79 0.76
C ASP A 398 26.93 -12.40 1.49
N GLN A 399 26.00 -11.68 0.83
CA GLN A 399 24.68 -11.37 1.40
C GLN A 399 23.80 -12.62 1.59
N LEU A 400 23.96 -13.63 0.75
CA LEU A 400 23.28 -14.92 0.85
C LEU A 400 23.82 -15.71 2.05
N PHE A 401 25.14 -15.67 2.28
CA PHE A 401 25.77 -16.19 3.49
C PHE A 401 25.39 -15.41 4.75
N GLU A 402 25.29 -14.07 4.69
CA GLU A 402 24.79 -13.25 5.80
C GLU A 402 23.32 -13.56 6.13
N GLN A 403 22.46 -13.75 5.14
CA GLN A 403 21.08 -14.17 5.37
C GLN A 403 21.00 -15.59 5.94
N LEU A 404 21.79 -16.53 5.42
CA LEU A 404 21.90 -17.87 6.01
C LEU A 404 22.42 -17.82 7.45
N ALA A 405 23.31 -16.87 7.76
CA ALA A 405 23.84 -16.65 9.11
C ALA A 405 22.84 -15.95 10.05
N LYS A 406 21.99 -15.06 9.53
CA LYS A 406 20.88 -14.41 10.27
C LYS A 406 19.73 -15.38 10.60
N GLY A 407 19.75 -16.60 10.06
CA GLY A 407 18.71 -17.60 10.24
C GLY A 407 17.54 -17.41 9.26
N GLU A 408 16.69 -18.43 9.13
CA GLU A 408 15.51 -18.38 8.27
C GLU A 408 14.59 -17.24 8.71
N THR A 409 14.52 -16.20 7.87
CA THR A 409 13.47 -15.19 7.93
C THR A 409 12.19 -15.87 7.52
N GLN A 410 11.17 -15.84 8.38
CA GLN A 410 9.90 -16.44 8.03
C GLN A 410 9.18 -15.50 7.07
N GLU A 411 8.69 -16.02 5.95
CA GLU A 411 8.03 -15.23 4.92
C GLU A 411 6.56 -15.66 4.87
N LEU A 412 5.65 -14.74 5.21
CA LEU A 412 4.22 -14.94 5.00
C LEU A 412 3.88 -14.56 3.57
N ARG A 413 3.46 -15.56 2.79
CA ARG A 413 3.12 -15.41 1.38
C ARG A 413 1.62 -15.26 1.21
N LEU A 414 1.20 -14.21 0.50
CA LEU A 414 -0.20 -13.92 0.26
C LEU A 414 -0.54 -13.91 -1.24
N ILE A 415 -1.76 -14.34 -1.56
CA ILE A 415 -2.42 -14.07 -2.82
C ILE A 415 -3.64 -13.21 -2.52
N LEU A 416 -3.73 -12.03 -3.14
CA LEU A 416 -4.82 -11.08 -2.93
C LEU A 416 -5.84 -11.17 -4.07
N LYS A 417 -7.12 -11.38 -3.74
CA LYS A 417 -8.22 -11.28 -4.68
C LYS A 417 -9.26 -10.32 -4.16
N GLY A 418 -9.69 -9.38 -4.98
CA GLY A 418 -10.69 -8.37 -4.62
C GLY A 418 -11.77 -8.21 -5.66
N ASP A 419 -12.82 -7.48 -5.29
CA ASP A 419 -13.94 -7.12 -6.16
C ASP A 419 -13.58 -6.04 -7.18
N SER A 420 -12.80 -5.03 -6.78
CA SER A 420 -12.28 -3.98 -7.66
C SER A 420 -10.74 -3.92 -7.68
N ALA A 421 -10.19 -3.31 -8.73
CA ALA A 421 -8.75 -3.08 -8.87
C ALA A 421 -8.24 -2.14 -7.76
N GLY A 422 -8.98 -1.07 -7.47
CA GLY A 422 -8.62 -0.13 -6.43
C GLY A 422 -8.56 -0.77 -5.04
N ALA A 423 -9.52 -1.63 -4.70
CA ALA A 423 -9.58 -2.27 -3.38
C ALA A 423 -8.39 -3.22 -3.14
N VAL A 424 -7.98 -3.97 -4.17
CA VAL A 424 -6.83 -4.88 -4.09
C VAL A 424 -5.53 -4.12 -3.86
N GLU A 425 -5.34 -3.02 -4.57
CA GLU A 425 -4.15 -2.17 -4.44
C GLU A 425 -4.10 -1.49 -3.07
N ALA A 426 -5.23 -0.95 -2.59
CA ALA A 426 -5.31 -0.34 -1.27
C ALA A 426 -5.00 -1.35 -0.15
N LEU A 427 -5.53 -2.58 -0.26
CA LEU A 427 -5.21 -3.66 0.69
C LEU A 427 -3.73 -4.02 0.64
N GLU A 428 -3.13 -4.15 -0.55
CA GLU A 428 -1.70 -4.44 -0.69
C GLU A 428 -0.82 -3.36 -0.05
N ASP A 429 -1.08 -2.08 -0.35
CA ASP A 429 -0.32 -0.96 0.20
C ASP A 429 -0.44 -0.90 1.73
N ALA A 430 -1.65 -1.10 2.26
CA ALA A 430 -1.87 -1.13 3.70
C ALA A 430 -1.14 -2.31 4.38
N LEU A 431 -1.13 -3.47 3.76
CA LEU A 431 -0.42 -4.64 4.27
C LEU A 431 1.11 -4.46 4.21
N LEU A 432 1.64 -3.77 3.19
CA LEU A 432 3.08 -3.46 3.08
C LEU A 432 3.57 -2.44 4.11
N GLN A 433 2.68 -1.62 4.67
CA GLN A 433 3.00 -0.68 5.74
C GLN A 433 3.09 -1.33 7.12
N ILE A 434 2.63 -2.57 7.28
CA ILE A 434 2.72 -3.29 8.56
C ILE A 434 4.19 -3.59 8.86
N ASP A 435 4.73 -2.99 9.92
CA ASP A 435 6.07 -3.26 10.42
C ASP A 435 6.01 -4.17 11.66
N VAL A 436 6.46 -5.41 11.49
CA VAL A 436 6.51 -6.44 12.56
C VAL A 436 7.96 -6.82 12.90
N GLY A 437 8.95 -6.05 12.39
CA GLY A 437 10.38 -6.26 12.60
C GLY A 437 11.08 -7.13 11.53
N GLU A 438 12.43 -7.22 11.59
CA GLU A 438 13.26 -7.83 10.53
C GLU A 438 13.19 -9.37 10.44
N GLU A 439 12.56 -10.06 11.40
CA GLU A 439 12.53 -11.53 11.47
C GLU A 439 11.45 -12.17 10.60
N VAL A 440 10.38 -11.43 10.32
CA VAL A 440 9.23 -11.88 9.52
C VAL A 440 9.02 -10.90 8.37
N SER A 441 8.78 -11.43 7.18
CA SER A 441 8.51 -10.60 6.00
C SER A 441 7.19 -10.98 5.36
N LEU A 442 6.48 -9.98 4.86
CA LEU A 442 5.27 -10.17 4.07
C LEU A 442 5.61 -10.12 2.59
N ARG A 443 5.07 -11.07 1.81
CA ARG A 443 5.20 -11.05 0.35
C ARG A 443 3.89 -11.37 -0.34
N VAL A 444 3.45 -10.46 -1.20
CA VAL A 444 2.34 -10.69 -2.13
C VAL A 444 2.89 -11.37 -3.40
N ILE A 445 2.42 -12.58 -3.69
CA ILE A 445 2.86 -13.38 -4.85
C ILE A 445 2.06 -13.05 -6.09
N ASP A 446 0.73 -13.01 -5.94
CA ASP A 446 -0.22 -12.70 -6.99
C ASP A 446 -1.30 -11.80 -6.44
N ARG A 447 -1.78 -10.90 -7.30
CA ARG A 447 -2.92 -10.05 -7.02
C ARG A 447 -3.84 -10.06 -8.23
N GLY A 448 -5.15 -10.01 -8.02
CA GLY A 448 -6.05 -9.79 -9.13
C GLY A 448 -7.49 -9.56 -8.74
N VAL A 449 -8.30 -9.25 -9.75
CA VAL A 449 -9.69 -8.85 -9.58
C VAL A 449 -10.63 -9.99 -9.96
N GLY A 450 -11.68 -10.17 -9.17
CA GLY A 450 -12.72 -11.19 -9.37
C GLY A 450 -12.63 -12.37 -8.41
N ALA A 451 -13.51 -13.34 -8.63
CA ALA A 451 -13.61 -14.54 -7.80
C ALA A 451 -12.34 -15.39 -7.82
N ILE A 452 -12.08 -16.09 -6.72
CA ILE A 452 -10.92 -16.98 -6.59
C ILE A 452 -11.09 -18.19 -7.52
N THR A 453 -10.07 -18.44 -8.35
CA THR A 453 -10.07 -19.51 -9.37
C THR A 453 -9.23 -20.72 -8.97
N GLU A 454 -9.41 -21.85 -9.65
CA GLU A 454 -8.60 -23.07 -9.47
C GLU A 454 -7.09 -22.80 -9.66
N THR A 455 -6.74 -21.90 -10.58
CA THR A 455 -5.35 -21.49 -10.82
C THR A 455 -4.76 -20.78 -9.60
N ASN A 456 -5.54 -19.95 -8.91
CA ASN A 456 -5.06 -19.27 -7.70
C ASN A 456 -4.84 -20.26 -6.56
N VAL A 457 -5.74 -21.23 -6.40
CA VAL A 457 -5.59 -22.30 -5.41
C VAL A 457 -4.37 -23.16 -5.71
N SER A 458 -4.15 -23.52 -6.98
CA SER A 458 -2.98 -24.29 -7.40
C SER A 458 -1.68 -23.53 -7.15
N LEU A 459 -1.68 -22.21 -7.41
CA LEU A 459 -0.53 -21.34 -7.14
C LEU A 459 -0.25 -21.24 -5.63
N ALA A 460 -1.30 -21.09 -4.83
CA ALA A 460 -1.21 -21.06 -3.37
C ALA A 460 -0.62 -22.35 -2.81
N ALA A 461 -1.12 -23.50 -3.25
CA ALA A 461 -0.60 -24.81 -2.85
C ALA A 461 0.87 -25.00 -3.23
N ALA A 462 1.27 -24.55 -4.43
CA ALA A 462 2.65 -24.67 -4.90
C ALA A 462 3.63 -23.72 -4.19
N SER A 463 3.16 -22.60 -3.65
CA SER A 463 3.98 -21.57 -3.04
C SER A 463 3.85 -21.45 -1.51
N ASP A 464 2.99 -22.28 -0.91
CA ASP A 464 2.62 -22.22 0.51
C ASP A 464 2.10 -20.83 0.91
N ALA A 465 1.13 -20.34 0.13
CA ALA A 465 0.56 -19.00 0.28
C ALA A 465 -0.89 -19.05 0.77
N VAL A 466 -1.27 -18.06 1.59
CA VAL A 466 -2.65 -17.86 2.05
C VAL A 466 -3.39 -16.99 1.03
N ILE A 467 -4.64 -17.34 0.72
CA ILE A 467 -5.48 -16.54 -0.18
C ILE A 467 -6.37 -15.62 0.65
N ILE A 468 -6.28 -14.32 0.38
CA ILE A 468 -7.14 -13.29 0.97
C ILE A 468 -8.15 -12.83 -0.08
N GLY A 469 -9.43 -13.12 0.16
CA GLY A 469 -10.55 -12.68 -0.67
C GLY A 469 -11.27 -11.48 -0.06
N PHE A 470 -11.15 -10.31 -0.68
CA PHE A 470 -11.82 -9.08 -0.28
C PHE A 470 -13.10 -8.86 -1.11
N ASN A 471 -14.27 -8.93 -0.47
CA ASN A 471 -15.59 -8.92 -1.13
C ASN A 471 -15.81 -9.97 -2.23
N VAL A 472 -14.91 -10.95 -2.33
CA VAL A 472 -14.99 -12.05 -3.30
C VAL A 472 -14.93 -13.39 -2.58
N ARG A 473 -15.51 -14.41 -3.22
CA ARG A 473 -15.52 -15.78 -2.71
C ARG A 473 -15.07 -16.78 -3.77
N ALA A 474 -14.47 -17.87 -3.32
CA ALA A 474 -14.28 -19.05 -4.16
C ALA A 474 -15.64 -19.71 -4.42
N GLN A 475 -15.82 -20.31 -5.61
CA GLN A 475 -17.06 -21.00 -5.96
C GLN A 475 -16.78 -22.35 -6.62
N GLY A 476 -17.63 -23.34 -6.33
CA GLY A 476 -17.63 -24.64 -6.99
C GLY A 476 -16.34 -25.42 -6.79
N LYS A 477 -15.64 -25.71 -7.89
CA LYS A 477 -14.41 -26.51 -7.91
C LYS A 477 -13.24 -25.85 -7.19
N ALA A 478 -13.15 -24.52 -7.18
CA ALA A 478 -12.07 -23.82 -6.49
C ALA A 478 -12.10 -24.08 -4.97
N THR A 479 -13.29 -24.11 -4.36
CA THR A 479 -13.45 -24.45 -2.93
C THR A 479 -13.06 -25.90 -2.67
N GLN A 480 -13.53 -26.84 -3.50
CA GLN A 480 -13.19 -28.26 -3.35
C GLN A 480 -11.68 -28.52 -3.47
N LEU A 481 -11.02 -27.80 -4.38
CA LEU A 481 -9.57 -27.88 -4.56
C LEU A 481 -8.83 -27.28 -3.36
N ALA A 482 -9.31 -26.16 -2.81
CA ALA A 482 -8.70 -25.54 -1.64
C ALA A 482 -8.77 -26.46 -0.42
N ASP A 483 -9.93 -27.08 -0.19
CA ASP A 483 -10.11 -28.06 0.89
C ASP A 483 -9.25 -29.32 0.70
N ALA A 484 -9.10 -29.78 -0.56
CA ALA A 484 -8.32 -30.98 -0.88
C ALA A 484 -6.80 -30.77 -0.74
N GLU A 485 -6.30 -29.61 -1.17
CA GLU A 485 -4.88 -29.24 -1.09
C GLU A 485 -4.52 -28.60 0.26
N GLY A 486 -5.51 -28.30 1.11
CA GLY A 486 -5.29 -27.68 2.42
C GLY A 486 -4.90 -26.20 2.36
N VAL A 487 -5.30 -25.49 1.31
CA VAL A 487 -5.01 -24.06 1.13
C VAL A 487 -5.95 -23.23 2.02
N ASP A 488 -5.38 -22.38 2.88
CA ASP A 488 -6.17 -21.45 3.70
C ASP A 488 -6.71 -20.29 2.84
N VAL A 489 -8.03 -20.11 2.86
CA VAL A 489 -8.73 -19.05 2.15
C VAL A 489 -9.56 -18.25 3.14
N ARG A 490 -9.19 -16.98 3.32
CA ARG A 490 -9.87 -16.04 4.23
C ARG A 490 -10.70 -15.04 3.46
N TYR A 491 -11.89 -14.73 3.97
CA TYR A 491 -12.83 -13.82 3.32
C TYR A 491 -13.10 -12.62 4.21
N TYR A 492 -12.94 -11.42 3.65
CA TYR A 492 -13.16 -10.16 4.35
C TYR A 492 -14.07 -9.26 3.53
N SER A 493 -14.86 -8.45 4.24
CA SER A 493 -15.68 -7.38 3.65
C SER A 493 -15.34 -6.00 4.22
N VAL A 494 -14.42 -5.96 5.18
CA VAL A 494 -13.94 -4.75 5.84
C VAL A 494 -12.42 -4.84 5.87
N ILE A 495 -11.75 -3.80 5.34
CA ILE A 495 -10.29 -3.82 5.13
C ILE A 495 -9.50 -3.99 6.44
N TYR A 496 -9.95 -3.36 7.52
CA TYR A 496 -9.33 -3.48 8.85
C TYR A 496 -9.27 -4.91 9.36
N SER A 497 -10.35 -5.67 9.21
CA SER A 497 -10.38 -7.06 9.67
C SER A 497 -9.34 -7.91 8.96
N ALA A 498 -9.05 -7.61 7.69
CA ALA A 498 -8.00 -8.28 6.94
C ALA A 498 -6.60 -7.86 7.44
N ILE A 499 -6.38 -6.57 7.67
CA ILE A 499 -5.11 -6.02 8.17
C ILE A 499 -4.81 -6.59 9.56
N ASP A 500 -5.76 -6.51 10.49
CA ASP A 500 -5.62 -6.96 11.88
C ASP A 500 -5.30 -8.46 11.97
N GLU A 501 -5.96 -9.29 11.16
CA GLU A 501 -5.74 -10.74 11.15
C GLU A 501 -4.37 -11.09 10.53
N VAL A 502 -3.93 -10.37 9.48
CA VAL A 502 -2.59 -10.55 8.91
C VAL A 502 -1.52 -10.07 9.89
N GLU A 503 -1.71 -8.93 10.56
CA GLU A 503 -0.79 -8.44 11.59
C GLU A 503 -0.69 -9.45 12.76
N ALA A 504 -1.83 -9.99 13.21
CA ALA A 504 -1.86 -11.03 14.24
C ALA A 504 -1.15 -12.31 13.79
N ALA A 505 -1.30 -12.71 12.53
CA ALA A 505 -0.58 -13.85 11.96
C ALA A 505 0.94 -13.61 11.95
N LEU A 506 1.38 -12.43 11.49
CA LEU A 506 2.79 -12.03 11.49
C LEU A 506 3.37 -12.02 12.92
N LYS A 507 2.64 -11.48 13.91
CA LYS A 507 3.04 -11.52 15.32
C LYS A 507 3.12 -12.95 15.86
N GLY A 508 2.19 -13.81 15.47
CA GLY A 508 2.20 -15.23 15.85
C GLY A 508 3.39 -16.02 15.28
N MET A 509 4.00 -15.53 14.19
CA MET A 509 5.21 -16.11 13.60
C MET A 509 6.50 -15.68 14.28
N LEU A 510 6.45 -14.63 15.13
CA LEU A 510 7.62 -14.18 15.87
C LEU A 510 8.08 -15.23 16.88
N LYS A 511 9.40 -15.39 17.00
CA LYS A 511 9.97 -16.25 18.04
C LYS A 511 9.67 -15.64 19.42
N PRO A 512 9.23 -16.45 20.38
CA PRO A 512 8.97 -15.96 21.73
C PRO A 512 10.26 -15.46 22.39
N ILE A 513 10.15 -14.42 23.22
CA ILE A 513 11.27 -13.95 24.03
C ILE A 513 11.30 -14.76 25.32
N PHE A 514 12.47 -15.27 25.66
CA PHE A 514 12.69 -15.91 26.95
C PHE A 514 13.09 -14.86 27.98
N GLU A 515 12.22 -14.60 28.96
CA GLU A 515 12.53 -13.75 30.10
C GLU A 515 13.06 -14.62 31.25
N GLU A 516 14.14 -14.17 31.87
CA GLU A 516 14.67 -14.85 33.04
C GLU A 516 13.84 -14.49 34.27
N LYS A 517 13.23 -15.51 34.89
CA LYS A 517 12.53 -15.34 36.16
C LYS A 517 13.27 -16.05 37.28
N VAL A 518 13.73 -15.27 38.26
CA VAL A 518 14.31 -15.81 39.50
C VAL A 518 13.23 -16.57 40.27
N ARG A 519 13.54 -17.82 40.65
CA ARG A 519 12.63 -18.74 41.36
C ARG A 519 12.94 -18.86 42.84
N GLY A 520 14.18 -18.67 43.22
CA GLY A 520 14.58 -18.66 44.63
C GLY A 520 16.07 -18.48 44.84
N GLN A 521 16.42 -18.00 46.02
CA GLN A 521 17.78 -17.72 46.47
C GLN A 521 18.11 -18.54 47.71
N ALA A 522 19.29 -19.16 47.72
CA ALA A 522 19.79 -19.93 48.84
C ALA A 522 21.19 -19.46 49.25
N GLU A 523 21.38 -19.14 50.52
CA GLU A 523 22.68 -18.73 51.07
C GLU A 523 23.43 -19.94 51.63
N ILE A 524 24.70 -20.07 51.26
CA ILE A 524 25.60 -21.12 51.75
C ILE A 524 26.08 -20.75 53.15
N ARG A 525 25.72 -21.56 54.14
CA ARG A 525 26.13 -21.36 55.55
C ARG A 525 27.23 -22.30 55.99
N GLU A 526 27.22 -23.52 55.50
CA GLU A 526 28.21 -24.53 55.84
C GLU A 526 28.63 -25.33 54.61
N ILE A 527 29.83 -25.91 54.65
CA ILE A 527 30.37 -26.71 53.54
C ILE A 527 30.79 -28.07 54.07
N PHE A 528 30.21 -29.12 53.49
CA PHE A 528 30.52 -30.50 53.80
C PHE A 528 31.28 -31.15 52.64
N ARG A 529 32.21 -32.05 52.96
CA ARG A 529 32.97 -32.81 51.96
C ARG A 529 32.63 -34.30 52.07
N SER A 530 32.13 -34.88 50.99
CA SER A 530 31.79 -36.30 50.91
C SER A 530 32.60 -36.97 49.82
N SER A 531 33.17 -38.15 50.12
CA SER A 531 33.89 -38.97 49.14
C SER A 531 32.99 -39.51 48.02
N LYS A 532 31.67 -39.59 48.25
CA LYS A 532 30.69 -40.12 47.28
C LYS A 532 30.00 -39.03 46.45
N PHE A 533 29.81 -37.83 47.01
CA PHE A 533 28.97 -36.78 46.42
C PHE A 533 29.70 -35.45 46.19
N GLY A 534 31.01 -35.38 46.45
CA GLY A 534 31.81 -34.17 46.26
C GLY A 534 31.59 -33.13 47.36
N VAL A 535 31.69 -31.86 47.00
CA VAL A 535 31.47 -30.72 47.90
C VAL A 535 29.97 -30.43 47.99
N ILE A 536 29.40 -30.51 49.19
CA ILE A 536 27.99 -30.26 49.46
C ILE A 536 27.88 -28.93 50.20
N ALA A 537 27.09 -28.00 49.64
CA ALA A 537 26.75 -26.74 50.27
C ALA A 537 25.55 -26.96 51.20
N GLY A 538 25.72 -26.72 52.50
CA GLY A 538 24.62 -26.58 53.45
C GLY A 538 24.06 -25.17 53.36
N CYS A 539 22.85 -25.06 52.83
CA CYS A 539 22.23 -23.79 52.49
C CYS A 539 20.89 -23.58 53.18
N MET A 540 20.55 -22.32 53.42
CA MET A 540 19.21 -21.91 53.81
C MET A 540 18.57 -21.12 52.67
N ILE A 541 17.32 -21.43 52.35
CA ILE A 541 16.57 -20.69 51.34
C ILE A 541 16.07 -19.39 51.95
N ILE A 542 16.56 -18.26 51.41
CA ILE A 542 16.22 -16.91 51.85
C ILE A 542 14.90 -16.46 51.22
N ASP A 543 14.71 -16.76 49.94
CA ASP A 543 13.55 -16.31 49.18
C ASP A 543 13.16 -17.35 48.14
N GLY A 544 11.85 -17.54 47.94
CA GLY A 544 11.29 -18.42 46.92
C GLY A 544 11.48 -19.92 47.17
N SER A 545 11.76 -20.68 46.11
CA SER A 545 11.93 -22.13 46.17
C SER A 545 13.02 -22.61 45.22
N VAL A 546 13.78 -23.62 45.67
CA VAL A 546 14.88 -24.21 44.92
C VAL A 546 14.50 -25.62 44.49
N LYS A 547 14.56 -25.90 43.19
CA LYS A 547 14.25 -27.21 42.59
C LYS A 547 15.51 -27.94 42.15
N ARG A 548 15.48 -29.27 42.24
CA ARG A 548 16.54 -30.13 41.68
C ARG A 548 16.60 -29.98 40.16
N ASN A 549 17.79 -29.97 39.57
CA ASN A 549 18.06 -29.74 38.14
C ASN A 549 17.72 -28.33 37.61
N ALA A 550 17.34 -27.38 38.47
CA ALA A 550 17.16 -26.00 38.03
C ALA A 550 18.50 -25.36 37.62
N LYS A 551 18.45 -24.43 36.65
CA LYS A 551 19.59 -23.56 36.34
C LYS A 551 19.83 -22.62 37.53
N ALA A 552 21.09 -22.40 37.86
CA ALA A 552 21.50 -21.63 39.02
C ALA A 552 22.73 -20.81 38.71
N ARG A 553 22.87 -19.65 39.34
CA ARG A 553 24.10 -18.86 39.33
C ARG A 553 24.60 -18.69 40.75
N LEU A 554 25.91 -18.76 40.93
CA LEU A 554 26.56 -18.50 42.21
C LEU A 554 26.99 -17.03 42.24
N LEU A 555 26.52 -16.29 43.22
CA LEU A 555 26.90 -14.92 43.49
C LEU A 555 27.81 -14.86 44.71
N ARG A 556 28.87 -14.06 44.62
CA ARG A 556 29.78 -13.73 45.72
C ARG A 556 29.91 -12.22 45.80
N ASP A 557 29.54 -11.63 46.93
CA ASP A 557 29.53 -10.18 47.14
C ASP A 557 28.75 -9.42 46.04
N GLY A 558 27.68 -10.04 45.51
CA GLY A 558 26.86 -9.48 44.43
C GLY A 558 27.39 -9.67 43.00
N ILE A 559 28.53 -10.33 42.82
CA ILE A 559 29.12 -10.62 41.50
C ILE A 559 28.84 -12.07 41.11
N VAL A 560 28.38 -12.31 39.88
CA VAL A 560 28.19 -13.66 39.33
C VAL A 560 29.55 -14.32 39.12
N VAL A 561 29.82 -15.37 39.90
CA VAL A 561 31.06 -16.16 39.84
C VAL A 561 30.96 -17.21 38.75
N THR A 562 29.81 -17.88 38.65
CA THR A 562 29.58 -18.94 37.65
C THR A 562 28.09 -19.20 37.45
N GLU A 563 27.74 -19.66 36.26
CA GLU A 563 26.43 -20.21 35.93
C GLU A 563 26.53 -21.73 35.83
N THR A 564 25.61 -22.43 36.48
CA THR A 564 25.61 -23.88 36.63
C THR A 564 24.16 -24.39 36.79
N SER A 565 23.99 -25.63 37.23
CA SER A 565 22.71 -26.23 37.60
C SER A 565 22.86 -27.01 38.90
N ILE A 566 21.73 -27.26 39.57
CA ILE A 566 21.71 -28.02 40.81
C ILE A 566 21.72 -29.52 40.50
N ALA A 567 22.86 -30.18 40.74
CA ALA A 567 23.06 -31.60 40.48
C ALA A 567 22.29 -32.49 41.47
N SER A 568 22.26 -32.09 42.75
CA SER A 568 21.46 -32.78 43.76
C SER A 568 20.95 -31.82 44.82
N LEU A 569 19.76 -32.10 45.33
CA LEU A 569 19.10 -31.36 46.39
C LEU A 569 18.60 -32.38 47.43
N ARG A 570 19.01 -32.19 48.67
CA ARG A 570 18.68 -33.09 49.78
C ARG A 570 18.24 -32.29 50.99
N ARG A 571 17.34 -32.87 51.78
CA ARG A 571 17.01 -32.37 53.10
C ARG A 571 17.29 -33.49 54.10
N GLU A 572 18.17 -33.20 55.06
CA GLU A 572 18.67 -34.19 56.02
C GLU A 572 19.27 -35.43 55.32
N LYS A 573 18.53 -36.56 55.28
CA LYS A 573 18.97 -37.80 54.62
C LYS A 573 18.20 -38.13 53.34
N ASP A 574 17.15 -37.36 53.01
CA ASP A 574 16.23 -37.66 51.93
C ASP A 574 16.49 -36.76 50.70
N ASP A 575 16.35 -37.33 49.51
CA ASP A 575 16.40 -36.58 48.25
C ASP A 575 15.12 -35.75 48.09
N ALA A 576 15.29 -34.43 47.94
CA ALA A 576 14.18 -33.49 47.80
C ALA A 576 14.06 -33.02 46.35
N THR A 577 12.84 -32.96 45.83
CA THR A 577 12.56 -32.40 44.49
C THR A 577 12.51 -30.88 44.50
N GLU A 578 12.01 -30.29 45.59
CA GLU A 578 11.87 -28.86 45.79
C GLU A 578 12.00 -28.57 47.29
N VAL A 579 12.71 -27.49 47.64
CA VAL A 579 12.78 -26.97 49.00
C VAL A 579 12.31 -25.52 48.97
N ARG A 580 11.52 -25.13 49.97
CA ARG A 580 10.88 -23.81 50.07
C ARG A 580 11.62 -22.91 51.06
N GLU A 581 11.33 -21.61 50.96
CA GLU A 581 11.80 -20.56 51.87
C GLU A 581 11.75 -20.97 53.36
N GLY A 582 12.79 -20.59 54.09
CA GLY A 582 12.89 -20.84 55.53
C GLY A 582 13.36 -22.26 55.92
N PHE A 583 13.52 -23.16 54.96
CA PHE A 583 14.07 -24.50 55.21
C PHE A 583 15.55 -24.62 54.84
N GLU A 584 16.26 -25.46 55.59
CA GLU A 584 17.65 -25.83 55.31
C GLU A 584 17.70 -27.00 54.33
N CYS A 585 18.68 -26.97 53.43
CA CYS A 585 18.94 -28.03 52.47
C CYS A 585 20.43 -28.21 52.20
N GLY A 586 20.81 -29.42 51.78
CA GLY A 586 22.10 -29.70 51.18
C GLY A 586 21.96 -29.66 49.66
N LEU A 587 22.72 -28.79 48.99
CA LEU A 587 22.77 -28.73 47.53
C LEU A 587 24.19 -29.01 47.02
N THR A 588 24.25 -29.56 45.80
CA THR A 588 25.51 -29.79 45.08
C THR A 588 25.38 -29.17 43.70
N LEU A 589 26.36 -28.33 43.33
CA LEU A 589 26.42 -27.67 42.03
C LEU A 589 27.05 -28.60 40.99
N ALA A 590 26.55 -28.55 39.75
CA ALA A 590 27.12 -29.31 38.65
C ALA A 590 28.45 -28.69 38.19
N HIS A 591 29.49 -29.51 38.01
CA HIS A 591 30.78 -29.11 37.43
C HIS A 591 31.49 -27.92 38.12
N PHE A 592 31.13 -27.57 39.35
CA PHE A 592 31.75 -26.48 40.11
C PHE A 592 31.95 -26.89 41.58
N SER A 593 33.09 -26.52 42.16
CA SER A 593 33.49 -26.99 43.50
C SER A 593 34.05 -25.89 44.42
N ASP A 594 34.34 -24.69 43.90
CA ASP A 594 34.86 -23.56 44.69
C ASP A 594 33.73 -22.73 45.32
N ILE A 595 33.01 -23.35 46.27
CA ILE A 595 31.99 -22.67 47.06
C ILE A 595 32.58 -22.13 48.37
N LYS A 596 32.12 -20.95 48.80
CA LYS A 596 32.49 -20.33 50.08
C LYS A 596 31.26 -20.07 50.94
N ILE A 597 31.49 -20.02 52.24
CA ILE A 597 30.46 -19.62 53.21
C ILE A 597 30.13 -18.15 52.95
N GLY A 598 28.84 -17.83 52.85
CA GLY A 598 28.32 -16.51 52.49
C GLY A 598 28.04 -16.31 51.00
N ASP A 599 28.37 -17.27 50.13
CA ASP A 599 27.95 -17.20 48.72
C ASP A 599 26.41 -17.41 48.61
N ILE A 600 25.79 -16.76 47.62
CA ILE A 600 24.34 -16.88 47.33
C ILE A 600 24.17 -17.68 46.05
N VAL A 601 23.36 -18.74 46.10
CA VAL A 601 22.94 -19.53 44.94
C VAL A 601 21.56 -19.05 44.51
N GLU A 602 21.48 -18.41 43.36
CA GLU A 602 20.23 -17.93 42.78
C GLU A 602 19.77 -18.88 41.67
N THR A 603 18.55 -19.40 41.78
CA THR A 603 17.95 -20.25 40.75
C THR A 603 17.04 -19.44 39.84
N PHE A 604 17.14 -19.68 38.54
CA PHE A 604 16.36 -19.00 37.54
C PHE A 604 15.81 -19.98 36.51
N GLU A 605 14.68 -19.61 35.92
CA GLU A 605 14.03 -20.34 34.84
C GLU A 605 13.76 -19.37 33.68
N MET A 606 13.99 -19.85 32.47
CA MET A 606 13.63 -19.11 31.26
C MET A 606 12.14 -19.34 31.03
N VAL A 607 11.32 -18.30 31.23
CA VAL A 607 9.89 -18.36 30.96
C VAL A 607 9.64 -17.77 29.58
N GLU A 608 8.91 -18.51 28.76
CA GLU A 608 8.48 -18.07 27.45
C GLU A 608 7.45 -16.95 27.62
N LYS A 609 7.74 -15.77 27.07
CA LYS A 609 6.82 -14.65 27.01
C LYS A 609 6.50 -14.35 25.54
N PRO A 610 5.21 -14.30 25.15
CA PRO A 610 4.82 -13.81 23.84
C PRO A 610 5.35 -12.39 23.66
N ARG A 611 5.81 -12.06 22.44
CA ARG A 611 6.23 -10.71 22.10
C ARG A 611 4.98 -9.92 21.68
N ASP A 612 4.80 -8.73 22.27
CA ASP A 612 3.66 -7.85 22.00
C ASP A 612 3.79 -7.15 20.63
#